data_AF-A0PY08-F1
#
_entry.id   AF-A0PY08-F1
#
_cell.length_a   1.000
_cell.length_b   1.000
_cell.length_c   1.000
_cell.angle_alpha   90.00
_cell.angle_beta   90.00
_cell.angle_gamma   90.00
#
_symmetry.space_group_name_H-M   'P 1'
#
loop_
_entity.id
_entity.type
_entity.pdbx_description
1 polymer ?
#
loop_
_entity_poly.entity_id
_entity_poly.type
_entity_poly.pdbx_seq_one_letter_code
_entity_poly.pdbx_strand_id
1 'polypeptide(L)'
;MEIKINEFKKVIASPVIIFLFVIFNLFNIFIICEHLDMRDDFKVTNDIVKKFGYKIDEDMIKNFKPYYYDQIKKMNEITYKTTGKKYKNVLEVASDLKEENHLYSEKDIKFFNKVQVLENYNEEIRFIDDYYKKRIL
;
A
#
# COMPACT_ATOMS: atom_id res chain seq x y z
N MET A 1 48.76 -10.92 6.31
CA MET A 1 47.29 -11.07 6.29
C MET A 1 46.68 -10.60 7.59
N GLU A 2 47.24 -11.00 8.74
CA GLU A 2 46.83 -10.58 10.08
C GLU A 2 46.84 -9.06 10.33
N ILE A 3 47.85 -8.34 9.80
CA ILE A 3 47.95 -6.88 9.95
C ILE A 3 46.74 -6.16 9.35
N LYS A 4 46.29 -6.58 8.16
CA LYS A 4 45.10 -5.98 7.50
C LYS A 4 43.82 -6.23 8.30
N ILE A 5 43.69 -7.40 8.93
CA ILE A 5 42.54 -7.77 9.77
C ILE A 5 42.54 -6.95 11.07
N ASN A 6 43.69 -6.74 11.69
CA ASN A 6 43.80 -5.95 12.91
C ASN A 6 43.55 -4.45 12.67
N GLU A 7 43.99 -3.90 11.53
CA GLU A 7 43.67 -2.52 11.16
C GLU A 7 42.16 -2.35 10.87
N PHE A 8 41.54 -3.31 10.19
CA PHE A 8 40.08 -3.29 9.96
C PHE A 8 39.29 -3.41 11.27
N LYS A 9 39.75 -4.21 12.23
CA LYS A 9 39.17 -4.28 13.58
C LYS A 9 39.22 -2.95 14.32
N LYS A 10 40.31 -2.17 14.19
CA LYS A 10 40.41 -0.83 14.81
C LYS A 10 39.38 0.13 14.21
N VAL A 11 39.16 0.05 12.90
CA VAL A 11 38.19 0.88 12.19
C VAL A 11 36.76 0.55 12.63
N ILE A 12 36.39 -0.74 12.68
CA ILE A 12 35.05 -1.16 13.14
C ILE A 12 34.83 -0.87 14.63
N ALA A 13 35.86 -1.03 15.47
CA ALA A 13 35.78 -0.72 16.89
C ALA A 13 35.90 0.78 17.21
N SER A 14 36.08 1.63 16.19
CA SER A 14 36.14 3.08 16.36
C SER A 14 34.80 3.60 16.90
N PRO A 15 34.79 4.34 18.02
CA PRO A 15 33.57 4.92 18.57
C PRO A 15 32.79 5.77 17.57
N VAL A 16 33.50 6.46 16.66
CA VAL A 16 32.89 7.27 15.61
C VAL A 16 32.15 6.40 14.60
N ILE A 17 32.73 5.26 14.19
CA ILE A 17 32.08 4.34 13.25
C ILE A 17 30.87 3.67 13.91
N ILE A 18 31.00 3.23 15.16
CA ILE A 18 29.88 2.65 15.91
C ILE A 18 28.74 3.68 16.03
N PHE A 19 29.05 4.92 16.38
CA PHE A 19 28.04 5.98 16.50
C PHE A 19 27.33 6.28 15.18
N LEU A 20 28.09 6.44 14.08
CA LEU A 20 27.52 6.63 12.75
C LEU A 20 26.67 5.44 12.31
N PHE A 21 27.12 4.21 12.62
CA PHE A 21 26.36 3.01 12.34
C PHE A 21 25.03 2.98 13.11
N VAL A 22 25.03 3.36 14.39
CA VAL A 22 23.80 3.46 15.18
C VAL A 22 22.86 4.51 14.60
N ILE A 23 23.33 5.71 14.28
CA ILE A 23 22.51 6.76 13.66
C ILE A 23 21.93 6.29 12.33
N PHE A 24 22.75 5.68 11.48
CA PHE A 24 22.30 5.14 10.20
C PHE A 24 21.18 4.13 10.39
N ASN A 25 21.32 3.18 11.31
CA ASN A 25 20.28 2.20 11.57
C ASN A 25 19.01 2.85 12.14
N LEU A 26 19.13 3.80 13.07
CA LEU A 26 17.98 4.51 13.62
C LEU A 26 17.22 5.28 12.53
N PHE A 27 17.92 5.93 11.62
CA PHE A 27 17.31 6.64 10.50
C PHE A 27 16.61 5.69 9.53
N ASN A 28 17.23 4.54 9.22
CA ASN A 28 16.58 3.51 8.39
C ASN A 28 15.34 2.91 9.08
N ILE A 29 15.42 2.63 10.38
CA ILE A 29 14.26 2.14 11.16
C ILE A 29 13.15 3.18 11.14
N PHE A 30 13.49 4.47 11.30
CA PHE A 30 12.53 5.56 11.21
C PHE A 30 11.81 5.58 9.84
N ILE A 31 12.56 5.50 8.74
CA ILE A 31 11.98 5.42 7.38
C ILE A 31 11.06 4.18 7.22
N ILE A 32 11.49 3.03 7.73
CA ILE A 32 10.68 1.80 7.67
C ILE A 32 9.37 1.98 8.46
N CYS A 33 9.44 2.66 9.62
CA CYS A 33 8.29 2.95 10.45
C CYS A 33 7.31 3.92 9.77
N GLU A 34 7.80 4.95 9.06
CA GLU A 34 6.94 5.86 8.28
C GLU A 34 6.18 5.14 7.15
N HIS A 35 6.72 4.05 6.63
CA HIS A 35 6.11 3.26 5.57
C HIS A 35 5.39 1.99 6.07
N LEU A 36 5.06 1.90 7.37
CA LEU A 36 4.33 0.74 7.90
C LEU A 36 2.99 0.49 7.21
N ASP A 37 2.34 1.52 6.69
CA ASP A 37 1.09 1.41 5.93
C ASP A 37 1.27 0.52 4.68
N MET A 38 2.47 0.53 4.05
CA MET A 38 2.77 -0.37 2.93
C MET A 38 2.63 -1.85 3.30
N ARG A 39 2.86 -2.22 4.57
CA ARG A 39 2.67 -3.59 5.04
C ARG A 39 1.22 -4.03 4.90
N ASP A 40 0.29 -3.15 5.24
CA ASP A 40 -1.14 -3.44 5.18
C ASP A 40 -1.61 -3.47 3.71
N ASP A 41 -1.06 -2.61 2.85
CA ASP A 41 -1.28 -2.64 1.40
C ASP A 41 -0.78 -3.94 0.75
N PHE A 42 0.42 -4.41 1.14
CA PHE A 42 0.95 -5.70 0.69
C PHE A 42 0.07 -6.86 1.13
N LYS A 43 -0.51 -6.79 2.32
CA LYS A 43 -1.44 -7.81 2.81
C LYS A 43 -2.68 -7.88 1.94
N VAL A 44 -3.28 -6.74 1.60
CA VAL A 44 -4.45 -6.68 0.70
C VAL A 44 -4.09 -7.21 -0.68
N THR A 45 -2.96 -6.78 -1.24
CA THR A 45 -2.48 -7.26 -2.55
C THR A 45 -2.25 -8.78 -2.56
N ASN A 46 -1.66 -9.32 -1.50
CA ASN A 46 -1.48 -10.77 -1.34
C ASN A 46 -2.82 -11.51 -1.24
N ASP A 47 -3.82 -10.92 -0.58
CA ASP A 47 -5.17 -11.48 -0.52
C ASP A 47 -5.84 -11.50 -1.90
N ILE A 48 -5.62 -10.48 -2.74
CA ILE A 48 -6.07 -10.50 -4.15
C ILE A 48 -5.44 -11.70 -4.87
N VAL A 49 -4.12 -11.85 -4.79
CA VAL A 49 -3.38 -12.93 -5.46
C VAL A 49 -3.84 -14.32 -4.98
N LYS A 50 -4.04 -14.50 -3.68
CA LYS A 50 -4.53 -15.75 -3.11
C LYS A 50 -5.95 -16.09 -3.55
N LYS A 51 -6.80 -15.07 -3.72
CA LYS A 51 -8.22 -15.25 -4.02
C LYS A 51 -8.51 -15.38 -5.51
N PHE A 52 -7.79 -14.66 -6.35
CA PHE A 52 -8.07 -14.55 -7.79
C PHE A 52 -6.97 -15.10 -8.68
N GLY A 53 -5.81 -15.45 -8.11
CA GLY A 53 -4.66 -15.97 -8.83
C GLY A 53 -3.55 -14.93 -8.97
N TYR A 54 -2.32 -15.43 -9.12
CA TYR A 54 -1.12 -14.60 -9.31
C TYR A 54 -0.95 -14.13 -10.75
N LYS A 55 -1.58 -14.81 -11.70
CA LYS A 55 -1.52 -14.48 -13.12
C LYS A 55 -2.62 -13.49 -13.44
N ILE A 56 -2.24 -12.35 -14.01
CA ILE A 56 -3.18 -11.35 -14.52
C ILE A 56 -3.63 -11.83 -15.90
N ASP A 57 -4.73 -12.57 -15.95
CA ASP A 57 -5.40 -13.01 -17.17
C ASP A 57 -6.90 -12.64 -17.15
N GLU A 58 -7.61 -12.96 -18.24
CA GLU A 58 -9.02 -12.60 -18.38
C GLU A 58 -9.89 -13.19 -17.26
N ASP A 59 -9.57 -14.40 -16.78
CA ASP A 59 -10.31 -15.07 -15.71
C ASP A 59 -10.08 -14.36 -14.36
N MET A 60 -8.84 -14.01 -14.04
CA MET A 60 -8.54 -13.23 -12.85
C MET A 60 -9.30 -11.89 -12.88
N ILE A 61 -9.23 -11.16 -14.00
CA ILE A 61 -9.89 -9.86 -14.17
C ILE A 61 -11.41 -9.98 -14.05
N LYS A 62 -12.00 -11.00 -14.68
CA LYS A 62 -13.44 -11.27 -14.67
C LYS A 62 -13.96 -11.53 -13.26
N ASN A 63 -13.17 -12.15 -12.40
CA ASN A 63 -13.56 -12.45 -11.02
C ASN A 63 -13.21 -11.31 -10.04
N PHE A 64 -12.12 -10.59 -10.29
CA PHE A 64 -11.66 -9.50 -9.45
C PHE A 64 -12.52 -8.24 -9.59
N LYS A 65 -12.87 -7.83 -10.82
CA LYS A 65 -13.64 -6.59 -11.07
C LYS A 65 -14.97 -6.55 -10.29
N PRO A 66 -15.84 -7.59 -10.32
CA PRO A 66 -17.07 -7.59 -9.55
C PRO A 66 -16.83 -7.49 -8.04
N TYR A 67 -15.76 -8.13 -7.54
CA TYR A 67 -15.39 -8.02 -6.14
C TYR A 67 -14.99 -6.59 -5.77
N TYR A 68 -14.16 -5.93 -6.57
CA TYR A 68 -13.80 -4.53 -6.38
C TYR A 68 -15.04 -3.62 -6.34
N TYR A 69 -15.96 -3.75 -7.31
CA TYR A 69 -17.18 -2.95 -7.33
C TYR A 69 -18.12 -3.20 -6.14
N ASP A 70 -18.18 -4.44 -5.64
CA ASP A 70 -18.90 -4.76 -4.40
C ASP A 70 -18.28 -4.05 -3.18
N GLN A 71 -16.95 -3.94 -3.12
CA GLN A 71 -16.29 -3.19 -2.04
C GLN A 71 -16.56 -1.68 -2.11
N ILE A 72 -16.57 -1.09 -3.31
CA ILE A 72 -16.98 0.32 -3.51
C ILE A 72 -18.44 0.53 -3.10
N LYS A 73 -19.32 -0.42 -3.38
CA LYS A 73 -20.73 -0.35 -2.94
C LYS A 73 -20.82 -0.36 -1.41
N LYS A 74 -20.10 -1.25 -0.73
CA LYS A 74 -20.05 -1.32 0.74
C LYS A 74 -19.47 -0.05 1.36
N MET A 75 -18.44 0.52 0.75
CA MET A 75 -17.92 1.83 1.15
C MET A 75 -19.02 2.89 1.08
N ASN A 76 -19.75 2.95 -0.04
CA ASN A 76 -20.85 3.88 -0.22
C ASN A 76 -22.01 3.66 0.75
N GLU A 77 -22.26 2.42 1.20
CA GLU A 77 -23.25 2.14 2.26
C GLU A 77 -22.82 2.76 3.60
N ILE A 78 -21.53 2.69 3.94
CA ILE A 78 -20.98 3.31 5.15
C ILE A 78 -21.02 4.83 5.02
N THR A 79 -20.50 5.41 3.93
CA THR A 79 -20.46 6.86 3.76
C THR A 79 -21.86 7.47 3.70
N TYR A 80 -22.80 6.82 3.04
CA TYR A 80 -24.17 7.31 2.97
C TYR A 80 -24.85 7.27 4.35
N LYS A 81 -24.57 6.26 5.17
CA LYS A 81 -25.09 6.18 6.54
C LYS A 81 -24.50 7.27 7.45
N THR A 82 -23.22 7.62 7.25
CA THR A 82 -22.50 8.56 8.12
C THR A 82 -22.68 10.02 7.71
N THR A 83 -22.60 10.32 6.41
CA THR A 83 -22.60 11.71 5.89
C THR A 83 -23.69 11.96 4.83
N GLY A 84 -24.45 10.94 4.43
CA GLY A 84 -25.43 11.04 3.34
C GLY A 84 -24.81 11.13 1.94
N LYS A 85 -23.48 11.06 1.82
CA LYS A 85 -22.76 11.19 0.56
C LYS A 85 -22.44 9.83 -0.06
N LYS A 86 -22.42 9.80 -1.40
CA LYS A 86 -21.91 8.68 -2.20
C LYS A 86 -20.80 9.19 -3.08
N TYR A 87 -19.80 8.35 -3.28
CA TYR A 87 -18.58 8.65 -3.99
C TYR A 87 -18.40 7.66 -5.14
N LYS A 88 -17.80 8.13 -6.22
CA LYS A 88 -17.49 7.29 -7.36
C LYS A 88 -16.32 6.36 -7.07
N ASN A 89 -15.36 6.84 -6.29
CA ASN A 89 -14.11 6.17 -5.99
C ASN A 89 -13.63 6.51 -4.57
N VAL A 90 -12.61 5.80 -4.10
CA VAL A 90 -12.04 6.05 -2.76
C VAL A 90 -11.39 7.43 -2.65
N LEU A 91 -10.78 7.93 -3.72
CA LEU A 91 -10.03 9.20 -3.68
C LEU A 91 -10.94 10.37 -3.29
N GLU A 92 -12.19 10.35 -3.72
CA GLU A 92 -13.20 11.35 -3.34
C GLU A 92 -13.60 11.27 -1.84
N VAL A 93 -13.39 10.13 -1.17
CA VAL A 93 -13.60 10.02 0.29
C VAL A 93 -12.48 10.71 1.06
N ALA A 94 -11.27 10.75 0.50
CA ALA A 94 -10.10 11.32 1.16
C ALA A 94 -10.25 12.81 1.48
N SER A 95 -11.07 13.56 0.74
CA SER A 95 -11.36 14.96 1.08
C SER A 95 -12.12 15.09 2.40
N ASP A 96 -13.04 14.18 2.68
CA ASP A 96 -13.86 14.20 3.90
C ASP A 96 -13.08 13.64 5.11
N LEU A 97 -12.04 12.83 4.88
CA LEU A 97 -11.13 12.34 5.91
C LEU A 97 -10.07 13.37 6.34
N LYS A 98 -9.82 14.41 5.53
CA LYS A 98 -8.86 15.48 5.86
C LYS A 98 -9.37 16.45 6.93
N GLU A 99 -10.67 16.44 7.21
CA GLU A 99 -11.24 17.26 8.27
C GLU A 99 -10.83 16.68 9.63
N GLU A 100 -10.29 17.52 10.53
CA GLU A 100 -9.83 17.10 11.88
C GLU A 100 -10.92 16.40 12.71
N ASN A 101 -12.20 16.61 12.37
CA ASN A 101 -13.36 16.02 13.05
C ASN A 101 -14.17 15.09 12.14
N HIS A 102 -13.51 14.31 11.27
CA HIS A 102 -14.22 13.35 10.43
C HIS A 102 -15.10 12.40 11.24
N LEU A 103 -16.24 11.99 10.68
CA LEU A 103 -17.25 11.19 11.38
C LEU A 103 -17.01 9.67 11.31
N TYR A 104 -15.94 9.24 10.66
CA TYR A 104 -15.63 7.83 10.41
C TYR A 104 -14.83 7.21 11.56
N SER A 105 -15.15 5.96 11.91
CA SER A 105 -14.37 5.20 12.89
C SER A 105 -13.05 4.71 12.29
N GLU A 106 -12.06 4.38 13.13
CA GLU A 106 -10.81 3.75 12.65
C GLU A 106 -11.05 2.49 11.82
N LYS A 107 -12.11 1.74 12.13
CA LYS A 107 -12.49 0.54 11.37
C LYS A 107 -12.95 0.90 9.96
N ASP A 108 -13.72 1.98 9.82
CA ASP A 108 -14.18 2.47 8.52
C ASP A 108 -12.98 2.98 7.70
N ILE A 109 -12.07 3.73 8.32
CA ILE A 109 -10.85 4.22 7.68
C ILE A 109 -9.97 3.06 7.18
N LYS A 110 -9.73 2.04 8.03
CA LYS A 110 -9.00 0.83 7.62
C LYS A 110 -9.68 0.12 6.46
N PHE A 111 -11.02 0.10 6.45
CA PHE A 111 -11.76 -0.44 5.32
C PHE A 111 -11.59 0.41 4.06
N PHE A 112 -11.67 1.74 4.15
CA PHE A 112 -11.45 2.64 3.01
C PHE A 112 -10.05 2.50 2.43
N ASN A 113 -9.01 2.41 3.27
CA ASN A 113 -7.63 2.14 2.83
C ASN A 113 -7.54 0.81 2.09
N LYS A 114 -8.21 -0.25 2.58
CA LYS A 114 -8.29 -1.52 1.84
C LYS A 114 -8.93 -1.33 0.47
N VAL A 115 -10.04 -0.60 0.38
CA VAL A 115 -10.69 -0.32 -0.91
C VAL A 115 -9.78 0.48 -1.84
N GLN A 116 -8.96 1.39 -1.30
CA GLN A 116 -7.96 2.14 -2.05
C GLN A 116 -6.97 1.21 -2.76
N VAL A 117 -6.45 0.22 -2.05
CA VAL A 117 -5.49 -0.74 -2.62
C VAL A 117 -6.14 -1.56 -3.72
N LEU A 118 -7.40 -1.97 -3.55
CA LEU A 118 -8.15 -2.68 -4.61
C LEU A 118 -8.36 -1.80 -5.85
N GLU A 119 -8.66 -0.52 -5.65
CA GLU A 119 -8.82 0.45 -6.73
C GLU A 119 -7.51 0.66 -7.50
N ASN A 120 -6.42 0.93 -6.77
CA ASN A 120 -5.09 1.07 -7.35
C ASN A 120 -4.72 -0.17 -8.17
N TYR A 121 -4.94 -1.37 -7.63
CA TYR A 121 -4.66 -2.62 -8.33
C TYR A 121 -5.50 -2.76 -9.61
N ASN A 122 -6.78 -2.38 -9.58
CA ASN A 122 -7.65 -2.39 -10.77
C ASN A 122 -7.19 -1.39 -11.83
N GLU A 123 -6.80 -0.18 -11.44
CA GLU A 123 -6.30 0.84 -12.37
C GLU A 123 -4.96 0.45 -12.98
N GLU A 124 -4.04 -0.13 -12.21
CA GLU A 124 -2.75 -0.64 -12.71
C GLU A 124 -2.95 -1.75 -13.74
N ILE A 125 -3.85 -2.71 -13.49
CA ILE A 125 -4.20 -3.73 -14.49
C ILE A 125 -4.66 -3.08 -15.79
N ARG A 126 -5.58 -2.10 -15.71
CA ARG A 126 -6.11 -1.42 -16.89
C ARG A 126 -5.02 -0.66 -17.64
N PHE A 127 -4.16 0.07 -16.92
CA PHE A 127 -3.06 0.83 -17.50
C PHE A 127 -2.09 -0.07 -18.26
N ILE A 128 -1.71 -1.20 -17.67
CA ILE A 128 -0.84 -2.20 -18.30
C ILE A 128 -1.49 -2.77 -19.56
N ASP A 129 -2.77 -3.16 -19.48
CA ASP A 129 -3.53 -3.70 -20.61
C ASP A 129 -3.57 -2.72 -21.79
N ASP A 130 -3.87 -1.45 -21.51
CA ASP A 130 -3.91 -0.38 -22.50
C ASP A 130 -2.53 -0.08 -23.09
N TYR A 131 -1.48 -0.14 -22.27
CA TYR A 131 -0.10 0.06 -22.72
C TYR A 131 0.34 -1.00 -23.73
N TYR A 132 0.07 -2.28 -23.47
CA TYR A 132 0.43 -3.37 -24.38
C TYR A 132 -0.44 -3.41 -25.63
N LYS A 133 -1.76 -3.15 -25.52
CA LYS A 133 -2.66 -3.08 -26.68
C LYS A 133 -2.23 -2.02 -27.70
N LYS A 134 -1.73 -0.86 -27.23
CA LYS A 134 -1.24 0.22 -28.10
C LYS A 134 0.06 -0.09 -28.83
N ARG A 135 0.80 -1.12 -28.44
CA ARG A 135 2.11 -1.48 -29.03
C ARG A 135 2.07 -2.74 -29.91
N ILE A 136 0.94 -3.45 -29.92
CA ILE A 136 0.72 -4.67 -30.71
C ILE A 136 -0.11 -4.37 -31.97
N LEU A 137 -0.57 -3.11 -32.13
CA LEU A 137 -1.09 -2.51 -33.37
C LEU A 137 -0.02 -1.61 -34.00
#